data_AF-A0A952AXR8-F1
#
_entry.id   AF-A0A952AXR8-F1
#
_cell.length_a   1.000
_cell.length_b   1.000
_cell.length_c   1.000
_cell.angle_alpha   90.00
_cell.angle_beta   90.00
_cell.angle_gamma   90.00
#
_symmetry.space_group_name_H-M   'P 1'
#
loop_
_entity.id
_entity.type
_entity.pdbx_description
1 polymer ?
#
loop_
_entity_poly.entity_id
_entity_poly.type
_entity_poly.pdbx_seq_one_letter_code
_entity_poly.pdbx_strand_id
1 'polypeptide(L)'
;MKPKKAFTLIELLVVIAIIAVLMAILMPALRAAKSQARKTVCKVHIGGLALALRMYVDDYEGKTHNSPNNGLWDNAHTNPAVVKKFGPNESLSYWGIAYFPYAENKKIYSCPGVERVDDWPENGPSWGRNVQHYFAFCSYGLNGYITNKNIDTNPQFKRPSEIIAFQDHIEQKLDNISSDMFCIGPGARINLTQWRRSSEGGSGFVDNNWSGDQWHDTVQECFRHRNISMTCWLDGHVSEIARTTGEDVPTRWYTGKVEE
;
A
#
# COMPACT_ATOMS: atom_id res chain seq x y z
N MET A 1 -2.22 57.99 -39.84
CA MET A 1 -2.02 56.73 -39.11
C MET A 1 -2.33 56.97 -37.64
N LYS A 2 -3.31 56.27 -37.03
CA LYS A 2 -3.54 56.39 -35.58
C LYS A 2 -2.36 55.71 -34.86
N PRO A 3 -1.71 56.36 -33.88
CA PRO A 3 -0.66 55.71 -33.10
C PRO A 3 -1.25 54.48 -32.41
N LYS A 4 -0.61 53.32 -32.60
CA LYS A 4 -0.96 52.11 -31.86
C LYS A 4 -0.59 52.34 -30.40
N LYS A 5 -1.53 52.14 -29.47
CA LYS A 5 -1.24 52.18 -28.03
C LYS A 5 -0.17 51.12 -27.73
N ALA A 6 1.00 51.54 -27.29
CA ALA A 6 2.05 50.66 -26.82
C ALA A 6 1.81 50.34 -25.34
N PHE A 7 2.00 49.08 -24.96
CA PHE A 7 1.88 48.63 -23.58
C PHE A 7 3.00 49.25 -22.74
N THR A 8 2.68 49.79 -21.57
CA THR A 8 3.68 50.31 -20.63
C THR A 8 4.24 49.19 -19.75
N LEU A 9 5.48 49.36 -19.28
CA LEU A 9 6.09 48.44 -18.32
C LEU A 9 5.29 48.32 -17.01
N ILE A 10 4.64 49.42 -16.59
CA ILE A 10 3.82 49.44 -15.38
C ILE A 10 2.56 48.58 -15.56
N GLU A 11 1.88 48.67 -16.70
CA GLU A 11 0.70 47.85 -16.99
C GLU A 11 1.05 46.36 -16.99
N LEU A 12 2.20 45.98 -17.55
CA LEU A 12 2.67 44.60 -17.51
C LEU A 12 3.00 44.15 -16.07
N LEU A 13 3.65 45.01 -15.29
CA LEU A 13 4.06 44.71 -13.92
C LEU A 13 2.87 44.50 -12.97
N VAL A 14 1.81 45.30 -13.10
CA VAL A 14 0.58 45.14 -12.30
C VAL A 14 -0.10 43.80 -12.62
N VAL A 15 -0.14 43.41 -13.90
CA VAL A 15 -0.75 42.13 -14.31
C VAL A 15 -0.01 40.93 -13.72
N ILE A 16 1.32 40.91 -13.80
CA ILE A 16 2.10 39.81 -13.21
C ILE A 16 1.96 39.79 -11.68
N ALA A 17 1.86 40.96 -11.03
CA ALA A 17 1.65 41.04 -9.58
C ALA A 17 0.29 40.44 -9.18
N ILE A 18 -0.77 40.75 -9.92
CA ILE A 18 -2.10 40.17 -9.69
C ILE A 18 -2.07 38.66 -9.91
N ILE A 19 -1.47 38.18 -11.01
CA ILE A 19 -1.34 36.74 -11.28
C ILE A 19 -0.55 36.05 -10.17
N ALA A 20 0.53 36.66 -9.67
CA ALA A 20 1.33 36.11 -8.58
C ALA A 20 0.52 35.96 -7.28
N VAL A 21 -0.27 36.97 -6.91
CA VAL A 21 -1.15 36.91 -5.73
C VAL A 21 -2.21 35.81 -5.88
N LEU A 22 -2.86 35.73 -7.06
CA LEU A 22 -3.85 34.69 -7.34
C LEU A 22 -3.24 33.29 -7.28
N MET A 23 -2.05 33.10 -7.89
CA MET A 23 -1.33 31.83 -7.88
C MET A 23 -0.87 31.43 -6.48
N ALA A 24 -0.48 32.39 -5.63
CA ALA A 24 -0.10 32.12 -4.24
C ALA A 24 -1.23 31.52 -3.41
N ILE A 25 -2.49 31.89 -3.70
CA ILE A 25 -3.68 31.33 -3.02
C ILE A 25 -4.15 30.04 -3.71
N LEU A 26 -4.08 29.97 -5.04
CA LEU A 26 -4.61 28.86 -5.82
C LEU A 26 -3.76 27.59 -5.72
N MET A 27 -2.42 27.72 -5.69
CA MET A 27 -1.53 26.55 -5.66
C MET A 27 -1.69 25.69 -4.40
N PRO A 28 -1.74 26.25 -3.17
CA PRO A 28 -1.99 25.46 -1.95
C PRO A 28 -3.35 24.74 -1.99
N ALA A 29 -4.40 25.45 -2.42
CA ALA A 29 -5.74 24.89 -2.53
C ALA A 29 -5.81 23.72 -3.54
N LEU A 30 -5.20 23.89 -4.72
CA LEU A 30 -5.16 22.84 -5.74
C LEU A 30 -4.35 21.61 -5.28
N ARG A 31 -3.23 21.82 -4.59
CA ARG A 31 -2.43 20.72 -4.00
C ARG A 31 -3.26 19.94 -2.98
N ALA A 32 -4.02 20.63 -2.13
CA ALA A 32 -4.90 19.99 -1.16
C ALA A 32 -6.03 19.19 -1.83
N ALA A 33 -6.69 19.79 -2.83
CA ALA A 33 -7.75 19.13 -3.59
C ALA A 33 -7.25 17.86 -4.30
N LYS A 34 -6.07 17.93 -4.94
CA LYS A 34 -5.45 16.77 -5.61
C LYS A 34 -5.07 15.67 -4.62
N SER A 35 -4.55 16.03 -3.45
CA SER A 35 -4.22 15.07 -2.38
C SER A 35 -5.48 14.36 -1.87
N GLN A 36 -6.57 15.08 -1.65
CA GLN A 36 -7.85 14.50 -1.25
C GLN A 36 -8.43 13.57 -2.34
N ALA A 37 -8.36 13.98 -3.60
CA ALA A 37 -8.82 13.14 -4.72
C ALA A 37 -8.02 11.83 -4.81
N ARG A 38 -6.69 11.87 -4.65
CA ARG A 38 -5.84 10.68 -4.58
C ARG A 38 -6.25 9.76 -3.42
N LYS A 39 -6.54 10.31 -2.24
CA LYS A 39 -7.04 9.55 -1.08
C LYS A 39 -8.37 8.86 -1.39
N THR A 40 -9.31 9.56 -2.00
CA THR A 40 -10.60 8.98 -2.41
C THR A 40 -10.42 7.83 -3.39
N VAL A 41 -9.56 7.98 -4.39
CA VAL A 41 -9.25 6.89 -5.34
C VAL A 41 -8.59 5.71 -4.63
N CYS A 42 -7.64 5.96 -3.73
CA CYS A 42 -7.00 4.94 -2.90
C CYS A 42 -8.04 4.11 -2.11
N LYS A 43 -9.02 4.78 -1.49
CA LYS A 43 -10.13 4.13 -0.78
C LYS A 43 -10.96 3.22 -1.69
N VAL A 44 -11.21 3.64 -2.94
CA VAL A 44 -11.94 2.82 -3.93
C VAL A 44 -11.10 1.63 -4.37
N HIS A 45 -9.81 1.84 -4.63
CA HIS A 45 -8.87 0.80 -5.04
C HIS A 45 -8.77 -0.32 -3.99
N ILE A 46 -8.49 0.03 -2.74
CA ILE A 46 -8.35 -0.96 -1.65
C ILE A 46 -9.68 -1.67 -1.34
N GLY A 47 -10.82 -0.99 -1.45
CA GLY A 47 -12.14 -1.62 -1.34
C GLY A 47 -12.42 -2.60 -2.49
N GLY A 48 -11.95 -2.29 -3.70
CA GLY A 48 -12.01 -3.19 -4.85
C GLY A 48 -11.19 -4.47 -4.65
N LEU A 49 -10.05 -4.37 -3.97
CA LEU A 49 -9.26 -5.54 -3.57
C LEU A 49 -9.99 -6.44 -2.57
N ALA A 50 -10.71 -5.84 -1.63
CA ALA A 50 -11.54 -6.57 -0.68
C ALA A 50 -12.65 -7.36 -1.37
N LEU A 51 -13.30 -6.73 -2.36
CA LEU A 51 -14.29 -7.39 -3.19
C LEU A 51 -13.66 -8.56 -3.97
N ALA A 52 -12.48 -8.35 -4.57
CA ALA A 52 -11.77 -9.40 -5.30
C ALA A 52 -11.37 -10.57 -4.38
N LEU A 53 -10.90 -10.28 -3.16
CA LEU A 53 -10.65 -11.28 -2.11
C LEU A 53 -11.94 -12.06 -1.77
N ARG A 54 -13.07 -11.38 -1.57
CA ARG A 54 -14.34 -12.04 -1.23
C ARG A 54 -14.81 -12.95 -2.36
N MET A 55 -14.79 -12.48 -3.60
CA MET A 55 -15.17 -13.28 -4.77
C MET A 55 -14.27 -14.52 -4.92
N TYR A 56 -12.95 -14.36 -4.72
CA TYR A 56 -12.02 -15.48 -4.72
C TYR A 56 -12.37 -16.51 -3.65
N VAL A 57 -12.60 -16.05 -2.43
CA VAL A 57 -12.94 -16.90 -1.27
C VAL A 57 -14.25 -17.65 -1.52
N ASP A 58 -15.25 -16.98 -2.09
CA ASP A 58 -16.54 -17.59 -2.45
C ASP A 58 -16.36 -18.71 -3.50
N ASP A 59 -15.53 -18.48 -4.53
CA ASP A 59 -15.21 -19.49 -5.57
C ASP A 59 -14.42 -20.69 -5.01
N TYR A 60 -13.73 -20.54 -3.88
CA TYR A 60 -12.84 -21.55 -3.29
C TYR A 60 -13.25 -21.98 -1.86
N GLU A 61 -14.55 -22.00 -1.57
CA GLU A 61 -15.13 -22.55 -0.34
C GLU A 61 -14.58 -21.92 0.94
N GLY A 62 -14.39 -20.61 0.96
CA GLY A 62 -13.89 -19.88 2.12
C GLY A 62 -12.36 -19.77 2.17
N LYS A 63 -11.61 -20.42 1.28
CA LYS A 63 -10.14 -20.50 1.36
C LYS A 63 -9.46 -19.29 0.71
N THR A 64 -8.49 -18.73 1.40
CA THR A 64 -7.53 -17.78 0.82
C THR A 64 -6.40 -18.52 0.12
N HIS A 65 -5.60 -17.80 -0.66
CA HIS A 65 -4.43 -18.35 -1.32
C HIS A 65 -3.34 -18.79 -0.34
N ASN A 66 -2.60 -19.84 -0.68
CA ASN A 66 -1.56 -20.45 0.16
C ASN A 66 -0.16 -19.93 -0.17
N SER A 67 0.09 -19.47 -1.40
CA SER A 67 1.46 -19.30 -1.88
C SER A 67 1.95 -17.84 -1.83
N PRO A 68 3.05 -17.57 -1.11
CA PRO A 68 3.87 -16.42 -1.44
C PRO A 68 4.65 -16.80 -2.70
N ASN A 69 4.18 -16.40 -3.89
CA ASN A 69 4.99 -16.43 -5.10
C ASN A 69 6.10 -15.37 -5.04
N ASN A 70 6.74 -15.17 -3.88
CA ASN A 70 7.72 -14.13 -3.57
C ASN A 70 7.30 -12.71 -4.02
N GLY A 71 6.00 -12.39 -3.94
CA GLY A 71 5.49 -11.08 -4.37
C GLY A 71 5.48 -10.86 -5.88
N LEU A 72 5.69 -11.89 -6.70
CA LEU A 72 5.74 -11.75 -8.14
C LEU A 72 4.34 -11.46 -8.70
N TRP A 73 4.22 -10.31 -9.37
CA TRP A 73 3.03 -9.78 -10.04
C TRP A 73 2.75 -10.40 -11.41
N ASP A 74 3.68 -11.19 -11.89
CA ASP A 74 3.54 -11.99 -13.08
C ASP A 74 4.11 -13.38 -12.83
N ASN A 75 3.71 -14.30 -13.69
CA ASN A 75 4.39 -15.56 -13.89
C ASN A 75 5.47 -15.42 -14.97
N ALA A 76 5.91 -14.22 -15.35
CA ALA A 76 6.75 -14.00 -16.54
C ALA A 76 8.09 -14.71 -16.50
N HIS A 77 8.56 -15.02 -15.30
CA HIS A 77 9.73 -15.83 -15.08
C HIS A 77 9.58 -17.30 -15.52
N THR A 78 8.38 -17.86 -15.43
CA THR A 78 8.11 -19.28 -15.68
C THR A 78 7.12 -19.53 -16.83
N ASN A 79 6.16 -18.62 -17.06
CA ASN A 79 5.14 -18.72 -18.10
C ASN A 79 4.44 -17.36 -18.43
N PRO A 80 5.09 -16.42 -19.14
CA PRO A 80 4.70 -15.00 -19.32
C PRO A 80 3.34 -14.62 -19.93
N ALA A 81 2.39 -15.54 -20.07
CA ALA A 81 1.09 -15.25 -20.69
C ALA A 81 -0.13 -15.83 -19.98
N VAL A 82 0.03 -16.57 -18.87
CA VAL A 82 -1.12 -17.29 -18.28
C VAL A 82 -1.78 -16.44 -17.19
N VAL A 83 -2.71 -15.57 -17.60
CA VAL A 83 -3.74 -15.05 -16.68
C VAL A 83 -4.84 -16.10 -16.62
N LYS A 84 -4.83 -16.94 -15.58
CA LYS A 84 -5.88 -17.90 -15.28
C LYS A 84 -6.38 -17.69 -13.86
N LYS A 85 -7.52 -18.29 -13.52
CA LYS A 85 -7.92 -18.44 -12.12
C LYS A 85 -6.97 -19.43 -11.44
N PHE A 86 -6.25 -18.98 -10.42
CA PHE A 86 -5.39 -19.83 -9.59
C PHE A 86 -6.16 -20.31 -8.37
N GLY A 87 -6.14 -21.61 -8.11
CA GLY A 87 -6.70 -22.17 -6.89
C GLY A 87 -5.81 -21.93 -5.66
N PRO A 88 -6.34 -22.17 -4.45
CA PRO A 88 -5.63 -21.85 -3.20
C PRO A 88 -4.34 -22.63 -3.01
N ASN A 89 -4.23 -23.84 -3.56
CA ASN A 89 -3.07 -24.72 -3.37
C ASN A 89 -2.04 -24.64 -4.50
N GLU A 90 -2.21 -23.74 -5.47
CA GLU A 90 -1.25 -23.59 -6.57
C GLU A 90 -0.03 -22.75 -6.17
N SER A 91 1.14 -23.14 -6.67
CA SER A 91 2.44 -22.52 -6.33
C SER A 91 2.62 -21.07 -6.78
N LEU A 92 1.72 -20.55 -7.63
CA LEU A 92 1.71 -19.16 -8.08
C LEU A 92 0.49 -18.39 -7.56
N SER A 93 -0.28 -18.98 -6.63
CA SER A 93 -1.47 -18.38 -6.04
C SER A 93 -1.06 -17.30 -5.03
N TYR A 94 -0.55 -16.19 -5.55
CA TYR A 94 -0.23 -14.96 -4.82
C TYR A 94 -1.30 -13.92 -5.11
N TRP A 95 -1.73 -13.11 -4.13
CA TRP A 95 -2.91 -12.24 -4.26
C TRP A 95 -2.90 -11.29 -5.47
N GLY A 96 -1.74 -10.75 -5.86
CA GLY A 96 -1.60 -9.92 -7.06
C GLY A 96 -1.93 -10.66 -8.37
N ILE A 97 -1.80 -11.99 -8.40
CA ILE A 97 -2.12 -12.85 -9.55
C ILE A 97 -3.47 -13.56 -9.34
N ALA A 98 -3.67 -14.18 -8.17
CA ALA A 98 -4.84 -14.99 -7.84
C ALA A 98 -6.12 -14.14 -7.84
N TYR A 99 -6.04 -12.88 -7.40
CA TYR A 99 -7.21 -11.99 -7.33
C TYR A 99 -7.38 -11.16 -8.61
N PHE A 100 -6.39 -11.16 -9.51
CA PHE A 100 -6.43 -10.38 -10.74
C PHE A 100 -7.62 -10.71 -11.65
N PRO A 101 -8.06 -11.97 -11.82
CA PRO A 101 -9.26 -12.30 -12.58
C PRO A 101 -10.57 -11.72 -12.02
N TYR A 102 -10.59 -11.25 -10.77
CA TYR A 102 -11.76 -10.64 -10.13
C TYR A 102 -11.67 -9.10 -10.09
N ALA A 103 -10.45 -8.57 -10.25
CA ALA A 103 -10.11 -7.16 -10.21
C ALA A 103 -9.98 -6.52 -11.60
N GLU A 104 -9.52 -7.32 -12.59
CA GLU A 104 -9.28 -7.03 -14.02
C GLU A 104 -8.58 -5.70 -14.37
N ASN A 105 -8.01 -5.01 -13.38
CA ASN A 105 -7.34 -3.73 -13.54
C ASN A 105 -6.18 -3.60 -12.55
N LYS A 106 -4.94 -3.65 -13.07
CA LYS A 106 -3.72 -3.54 -12.24
C LYS A 106 -3.64 -2.25 -11.42
N LYS A 107 -4.31 -1.17 -11.84
CA LYS A 107 -4.29 0.10 -11.11
C LYS A 107 -4.92 0.01 -9.73
N ILE A 108 -5.82 -0.94 -9.48
CA ILE A 108 -6.48 -1.06 -8.17
C ILE A 108 -5.54 -1.56 -7.07
N TYR A 109 -4.37 -2.05 -7.44
CA TYR A 109 -3.38 -2.57 -6.51
C TYR A 109 -2.40 -1.51 -6.01
N SER A 110 -2.45 -0.30 -6.59
CA SER A 110 -1.66 0.83 -6.15
C SER A 110 -2.51 2.04 -5.80
N CYS A 111 -2.04 2.77 -4.79
CA CYS A 111 -2.53 4.07 -4.44
C CYS A 111 -1.94 5.11 -5.41
N PRO A 112 -2.73 6.01 -6.01
CA PRO A 112 -2.21 7.09 -6.86
C PRO A 112 -1.41 8.17 -6.08
N GLY A 113 -1.35 8.04 -4.76
CA GLY A 113 -0.52 8.84 -3.87
C GLY A 113 0.77 8.16 -3.42
N VAL A 114 1.07 6.95 -3.90
CA VAL A 114 2.36 6.31 -3.65
C VAL A 114 3.49 7.16 -4.25
N GLU A 115 4.54 7.40 -3.47
CA GLU A 115 5.78 8.02 -4.00
C GLU A 115 6.86 6.98 -4.20
N ARG A 116 6.85 5.92 -3.38
CA ARG A 116 7.77 4.79 -3.49
C ARG A 116 7.05 3.47 -3.18
N VAL A 117 7.35 2.44 -3.99
CA VAL A 117 6.97 1.05 -3.75
C VAL A 117 8.17 0.26 -3.24
N ASP A 118 7.94 -0.94 -2.71
CA ASP A 118 9.03 -1.83 -2.32
C ASP A 118 9.98 -2.07 -3.50
N ASP A 119 11.24 -1.72 -3.34
CA ASP A 119 12.28 -1.88 -4.35
C ASP A 119 13.39 -2.82 -3.91
N TRP A 120 13.08 -3.72 -2.96
CA TRP A 120 14.03 -4.60 -2.30
C TRP A 120 15.05 -5.22 -3.27
N PRO A 121 16.35 -4.88 -3.13
CA PRO A 121 17.43 -5.49 -3.86
C PRO A 121 17.93 -6.69 -3.05
N GLU A 122 17.11 -7.73 -2.90
CA GLU A 122 17.68 -9.01 -2.49
C GLU A 122 18.64 -9.42 -3.58
N ASN A 123 19.75 -10.06 -3.22
CA ASN A 123 20.67 -10.66 -4.18
C ASN A 123 19.92 -11.68 -5.05
N GLY A 124 19.24 -11.18 -6.10
CA GLY A 124 18.34 -11.96 -6.91
C GLY A 124 19.14 -13.08 -7.54
N PRO A 125 18.66 -14.33 -7.56
CA PRO A 125 19.37 -15.38 -8.26
C PRO A 125 19.34 -15.01 -9.75
N SER A 126 20.37 -14.43 -10.38
CA SER A 126 20.35 -14.15 -11.83
C SER A 126 19.26 -13.19 -12.38
N TRP A 127 18.34 -12.64 -11.57
CA TRP A 127 17.20 -11.82 -12.04
C TRP A 127 17.39 -10.33 -11.70
N GLY A 128 18.13 -9.62 -12.56
CA GLY A 128 18.55 -8.22 -12.34
C GLY A 128 17.42 -7.17 -12.36
N ARG A 129 17.79 -5.89 -12.17
CA ARG A 129 16.93 -4.67 -12.08
C ARG A 129 15.73 -4.56 -13.03
N ASN A 130 15.74 -5.23 -14.18
CA ASN A 130 14.58 -5.30 -15.09
C ASN A 130 13.38 -6.05 -14.48
N VAL A 131 13.58 -6.73 -13.34
CA VAL A 131 12.58 -7.48 -12.56
C VAL A 131 11.98 -6.61 -11.42
N GLN A 132 12.19 -5.29 -11.44
CA GLN A 132 11.56 -4.34 -10.52
C GLN A 132 10.16 -3.88 -10.96
N HIS A 133 9.75 -4.14 -12.20
CA HIS A 133 8.37 -3.90 -12.66
C HIS A 133 7.32 -4.72 -11.87
N TYR A 134 7.78 -5.73 -11.13
CA TYR A 134 6.99 -6.66 -10.35
C TYR A 134 6.46 -5.97 -9.10
N PHE A 135 7.25 -5.09 -8.49
CA PHE A 135 6.81 -4.31 -7.33
C PHE A 135 6.11 -2.99 -7.70
N ALA A 136 6.30 -2.52 -8.94
CA ALA A 136 5.81 -1.22 -9.43
C ALA A 136 4.29 -1.01 -9.33
N PHE A 137 3.50 -2.08 -9.25
CA PHE A 137 2.03 -2.00 -9.31
C PHE A 137 1.34 -2.18 -7.97
N CYS A 138 2.08 -2.37 -6.88
CA CYS A 138 1.48 -2.63 -5.58
C CYS A 138 2.00 -1.68 -4.51
N SER A 139 1.07 -1.02 -3.85
CA SER A 139 1.37 -0.19 -2.69
C SER A 139 0.45 -0.53 -1.51
N TYR A 140 -0.14 -1.72 -1.53
CA TYR A 140 -0.91 -2.24 -0.41
C TYR A 140 -0.25 -3.53 0.09
N GLY A 141 -0.26 -3.73 1.39
CA GLY A 141 0.13 -4.99 2.01
C GLY A 141 -1.09 -5.82 2.32
N LEU A 142 -1.08 -7.08 1.90
CA LEU A 142 -2.05 -8.06 2.38
C LEU A 142 -1.58 -8.62 3.72
N ASN A 143 -2.49 -8.71 4.70
CA ASN A 143 -2.24 -9.38 5.96
C ASN A 143 -1.90 -10.88 5.76
N GLY A 144 -0.66 -11.28 6.06
CA GLY A 144 -0.21 -12.65 5.97
C GLY A 144 -0.97 -13.61 6.90
N TYR A 145 -1.52 -13.13 8.01
CA TYR A 145 -2.29 -13.96 8.94
C TYR A 145 -3.59 -14.50 8.37
N ILE A 146 -4.14 -13.92 7.30
CA ILE A 146 -5.35 -14.44 6.65
C ILE A 146 -5.02 -15.38 5.48
N THR A 147 -3.75 -15.48 5.07
CA THR A 147 -3.30 -16.39 4.00
C THR A 147 -3.31 -17.85 4.45
N ASN A 148 -3.46 -18.77 3.50
CA ASN A 148 -3.52 -20.22 3.75
C ASN A 148 -4.57 -20.63 4.80
N LYS A 149 -5.70 -19.92 4.87
CA LYS A 149 -6.76 -20.14 5.86
C LYS A 149 -8.12 -20.12 5.20
N ASN A 150 -9.09 -20.74 5.87
CA ASN A 150 -10.49 -20.60 5.52
C ASN A 150 -11.09 -19.42 6.31
N ILE A 151 -11.38 -18.29 5.66
CA ILE A 151 -11.81 -17.08 6.38
C ILE A 151 -13.25 -17.14 6.90
N ASP A 152 -14.09 -18.00 6.32
CA ASP A 152 -15.50 -18.16 6.74
C ASP A 152 -15.65 -19.10 7.94
N THR A 153 -14.75 -20.09 8.08
CA THR A 153 -14.86 -21.14 9.12
C THR A 153 -13.76 -21.10 10.18
N ASN A 154 -12.73 -20.25 10.02
CA ASN A 154 -11.65 -20.19 11.01
C ASN A 154 -12.17 -19.61 12.35
N PRO A 155 -12.01 -20.33 13.47
CA PRO A 155 -12.54 -19.90 14.77
C PRO A 155 -11.85 -18.66 15.35
N GLN A 156 -10.71 -18.24 14.79
CA GLN A 156 -10.02 -16.99 15.15
C GLN A 156 -10.69 -15.77 14.50
N PHE A 157 -11.45 -15.96 13.42
CA PHE A 157 -12.01 -14.85 12.63
C PHE A 157 -13.46 -14.53 12.96
N LYS A 158 -13.82 -14.57 14.25
CA LYS A 158 -15.19 -14.30 14.73
C LYS A 158 -15.64 -12.85 14.53
N ARG A 159 -14.69 -11.91 14.34
CA ARG A 159 -14.95 -10.47 14.17
C ARG A 159 -14.24 -9.95 12.91
N PRO A 160 -14.72 -10.29 11.69
CA PRO A 160 -14.07 -9.87 10.45
C PRO A 160 -13.93 -8.35 10.30
N SER A 161 -14.86 -7.58 10.88
CA SER A 161 -14.81 -6.12 10.94
C SER A 161 -13.68 -5.56 11.83
N GLU A 162 -12.92 -6.40 12.49
CA GLU A 162 -11.77 -6.00 13.31
C GLU A 162 -10.49 -6.72 12.88
N ILE A 163 -10.49 -7.36 11.72
CA ILE A 163 -9.30 -8.01 11.16
C ILE A 163 -8.94 -7.29 9.87
N ILE A 164 -7.72 -6.81 9.78
CA ILE A 164 -7.18 -6.14 8.60
C ILE A 164 -6.96 -7.19 7.51
N ALA A 165 -7.47 -6.93 6.31
CA ALA A 165 -7.19 -7.71 5.11
C ALA A 165 -6.09 -7.04 4.28
N PHE A 166 -6.23 -5.74 4.02
CA PHE A 166 -5.29 -4.95 3.24
C PHE A 166 -5.00 -3.62 3.92
N GLN A 167 -3.82 -3.06 3.70
CA GLN A 167 -3.44 -1.76 4.23
C GLN A 167 -2.47 -1.02 3.31
N ASP A 168 -2.48 0.32 3.33
CA ASP A 168 -1.39 1.11 2.74
C ASP A 168 -0.06 0.62 3.33
N HIS A 169 0.78 0.08 2.46
CA HIS A 169 2.07 -0.45 2.87
C HIS A 169 3.06 -0.38 1.71
N ILE A 170 4.34 -0.45 2.02
CA ILE A 170 5.38 -0.54 0.99
C ILE A 170 5.49 -1.99 0.48
N GLU A 171 5.54 -2.94 1.41
CA GLU A 171 5.55 -4.38 1.15
C GLU A 171 4.16 -4.92 0.80
N GLN A 172 4.14 -5.93 -0.07
CA GLN A 172 2.90 -6.52 -0.58
C GLN A 172 2.35 -7.65 0.30
N LYS A 173 3.16 -8.21 1.19
CA LYS A 173 2.81 -9.32 2.07
C LYS A 173 3.29 -8.99 3.47
N LEU A 174 2.38 -8.84 4.40
CA LEU A 174 2.71 -8.52 5.79
C LEU A 174 2.91 -9.81 6.57
N ASP A 175 4.13 -10.15 6.95
CA ASP A 175 4.45 -11.50 7.43
C ASP A 175 3.97 -11.80 8.87
N ASN A 176 4.57 -11.15 9.88
CA ASN A 176 4.41 -11.55 11.29
C ASN A 176 4.25 -10.33 12.22
N ILE A 177 3.57 -10.52 13.36
CA ILE A 177 3.22 -9.42 14.31
C ILE A 177 4.43 -8.72 14.96
N SER A 178 5.65 -9.22 14.77
CA SER A 178 6.89 -8.62 15.26
C SER A 178 7.72 -7.95 14.16
N SER A 179 7.16 -7.78 12.96
CA SER A 179 7.85 -7.34 11.75
C SER A 179 7.04 -6.22 11.08
N ASP A 180 6.73 -6.33 9.80
CA ASP A 180 6.25 -5.29 8.89
C ASP A 180 4.78 -4.87 9.09
N MET A 181 4.29 -4.88 10.33
CA MET A 181 2.90 -4.56 10.68
C MET A 181 2.79 -3.31 11.57
N PHE A 182 1.57 -2.74 11.67
CA PHE A 182 1.31 -1.65 12.62
C PHE A 182 1.21 -2.13 14.07
N CYS A 183 1.04 -3.42 14.31
CA CYS A 183 0.87 -3.96 15.66
C CYS A 183 2.20 -4.20 16.36
N ILE A 184 2.14 -4.12 17.68
CA ILE A 184 3.22 -4.45 18.58
C ILE A 184 3.04 -5.89 19.07
N GLY A 185 4.05 -6.75 18.84
CA GLY A 185 4.11 -8.05 19.49
C GLY A 185 4.44 -7.95 20.99
N PRO A 186 4.26 -9.02 21.78
CA PRO A 186 4.60 -9.02 23.21
C PRO A 186 6.02 -8.48 23.46
N GLY A 187 6.11 -7.33 24.14
CA GLY A 187 7.37 -6.68 24.50
C GLY A 187 7.92 -5.65 23.50
N ALA A 188 7.33 -5.48 22.32
CA ALA A 188 7.70 -4.40 21.40
C ALA A 188 7.05 -3.06 21.82
N ARG A 189 7.62 -1.93 21.38
CA ARG A 189 7.11 -0.56 21.64
C ARG A 189 6.99 0.30 20.39
N ILE A 190 7.34 -0.28 19.25
CA ILE A 190 7.57 0.42 17.99
C ILE A 190 6.97 -0.42 16.87
N ASN A 191 6.13 0.19 16.04
CA ASN A 191 5.62 -0.41 14.82
C ASN A 191 6.56 -0.21 13.63
N LEU A 192 6.42 -1.08 12.61
CA LEU A 192 7.19 -0.99 11.36
C LEU A 192 8.71 -0.90 11.62
N THR A 193 9.21 -1.65 12.62
CA THR A 193 10.61 -1.55 13.07
C THR A 193 11.60 -1.80 11.94
N GLN A 194 11.26 -2.70 11.01
CA GLN A 194 12.04 -2.97 9.82
C GLN A 194 12.15 -1.75 8.89
N TRP A 195 11.12 -0.90 8.83
CA TRP A 195 11.07 0.29 7.97
C TRP A 195 11.54 1.58 8.67
N ARG A 196 11.98 1.49 9.92
CA ARG A 196 12.57 2.60 10.67
C ARG A 196 14.08 2.49 10.69
N ARG A 197 14.75 3.65 10.81
CA ARG A 197 16.18 3.70 11.11
C ARG A 197 16.46 3.17 12.51
N SER A 198 17.65 2.59 12.69
CA SER A 198 18.17 2.13 14.00
C SER A 198 18.17 3.27 15.02
N SER A 199 18.49 4.49 14.57
CA SER A 199 18.46 5.69 15.43
C SER A 199 17.07 6.06 15.94
N GLU A 200 16.01 5.52 15.33
CA GLU A 200 14.61 5.74 15.66
C GLU A 200 13.95 4.48 16.27
N GLY A 201 14.78 3.52 16.70
CA GLY A 201 14.34 2.25 17.28
C GLY A 201 13.87 1.21 16.26
N GLY A 202 14.31 1.34 15.01
CA GLY A 202 14.17 0.31 13.99
C GLY A 202 15.12 -0.88 14.19
N SER A 203 14.91 -1.95 13.43
CA SER A 203 15.68 -3.21 13.53
C SER A 203 17.05 -3.16 12.83
N GLY A 204 17.40 -2.03 12.20
CA GLY A 204 18.61 -1.84 11.41
C GLY A 204 18.51 -2.29 9.96
N PHE A 205 17.35 -2.80 9.55
CA PHE A 205 17.11 -3.21 8.17
C PHE A 205 17.29 -2.05 7.16
N VAL A 206 16.61 -0.92 7.38
CA VAL A 206 16.74 0.27 6.52
C VAL A 206 18.19 0.75 6.43
N ASP A 207 18.92 0.82 7.54
CA ASP A 207 20.28 1.37 7.54
C ASP A 207 21.26 0.50 6.73
N ASN A 208 21.04 -0.82 6.73
CA ASN A 208 21.88 -1.78 6.02
C ASN A 208 21.58 -1.83 4.51
N ASN A 209 20.34 -1.57 4.11
CA ASN A 209 19.87 -1.79 2.74
C ASN A 209 19.60 -0.49 1.97
N TRP A 210 19.29 0.60 2.66
CA TRP A 210 18.99 1.90 2.06
C TRP A 210 19.78 3.03 2.74
N SER A 211 20.87 3.44 2.10
CA SER A 211 21.76 4.51 2.60
C SER A 211 21.94 5.64 1.59
N GLY A 212 22.33 6.82 2.09
CA GLY A 212 22.55 8.02 1.27
C GLY A 212 21.27 8.51 0.56
N ASP A 213 21.41 8.92 -0.71
CA ASP A 213 20.32 9.50 -1.52
C ASP A 213 19.21 8.50 -1.89
N GLN A 214 19.41 7.19 -1.62
CA GLN A 214 18.38 6.17 -1.84
C GLN A 214 17.36 6.11 -0.69
N TRP A 215 17.62 6.79 0.42
CA TRP A 215 16.71 6.80 1.56
C TRP A 215 15.40 7.52 1.23
N HIS A 216 14.30 6.85 1.52
CA HIS A 216 12.95 7.40 1.49
C HIS A 216 12.28 7.06 2.81
N ASP A 217 11.45 7.96 3.35
CA ASP A 217 10.70 7.68 4.57
C ASP A 217 9.63 6.62 4.26
N THR A 218 9.98 5.35 4.41
CA THR A 218 9.10 4.23 4.08
C THR A 218 7.96 4.07 5.09
N VAL A 219 8.14 4.59 6.31
CA VAL A 219 7.04 4.77 7.25
C VAL A 219 6.03 5.78 6.69
N GLN A 220 6.50 6.87 6.08
CA GLN A 220 5.62 7.82 5.41
C GLN A 220 4.84 7.17 4.25
N GLU A 221 5.39 6.17 3.56
CA GLU A 221 4.64 5.41 2.56
C GLU A 221 3.50 4.61 3.17
N CYS A 222 3.68 4.00 4.35
CA CYS A 222 2.59 3.33 5.07
C CYS A 222 1.50 4.31 5.54
N PHE A 223 1.83 5.60 5.69
CA PHE A 223 0.93 6.68 6.11
C PHE A 223 0.81 7.82 5.07
N ARG A 224 0.86 7.47 3.78
CA ARG A 224 1.03 8.40 2.64
C ARG A 224 -0.05 9.47 2.50
N HIS A 225 -1.21 9.31 3.13
CA HIS A 225 -2.31 10.27 3.06
C HIS A 225 -2.29 11.30 4.20
N ARG A 226 -1.14 11.97 4.40
CA ARG A 226 -0.90 12.94 5.49
C ARG A 226 -0.99 12.31 6.87
N ASN A 227 -0.12 11.34 7.14
CA ASN A 227 -0.11 10.57 8.39
C ASN A 227 -1.35 9.69 8.57
N ILE A 228 -1.94 9.26 7.46
CA ILE A 228 -3.09 8.36 7.45
C ILE A 228 -2.76 7.18 6.53
N SER A 229 -3.06 5.98 7.02
CA SER A 229 -3.05 4.73 6.28
C SER A 229 -4.49 4.32 5.94
N MET A 230 -4.77 4.07 4.67
CA MET A 230 -6.02 3.42 4.27
C MET A 230 -5.94 1.95 4.66
N THR A 231 -6.94 1.48 5.40
CA THR A 231 -6.99 0.10 5.89
C THR A 231 -8.32 -0.51 5.51
N CYS A 232 -8.27 -1.67 4.87
CA CYS A 232 -9.42 -2.47 4.55
C CYS A 232 -9.50 -3.69 5.46
N TRP A 233 -10.68 -3.90 6.03
CA TRP A 233 -10.97 -4.97 6.97
C TRP A 233 -11.52 -6.20 6.24
N LEU A 234 -11.53 -7.34 6.92
CA LEU A 234 -11.85 -8.64 6.35
C LEU A 234 -13.33 -8.76 5.93
N ASP A 235 -14.21 -7.96 6.51
CA ASP A 235 -15.61 -7.80 6.05
C ASP A 235 -15.76 -6.85 4.84
N GLY A 236 -14.68 -6.22 4.39
CA GLY A 236 -14.62 -5.36 3.22
C GLY A 236 -14.82 -3.87 3.47
N HIS A 237 -15.11 -3.42 4.71
CA HIS A 237 -15.17 -1.98 4.96
C HIS A 237 -13.77 -1.36 4.96
N VAL A 238 -13.69 -0.05 4.71
CA VAL A 238 -12.42 0.68 4.62
C VAL A 238 -12.43 1.84 5.61
N SER A 239 -11.42 1.88 6.48
CA SER A 239 -11.20 2.94 7.47
C SER A 239 -9.86 3.65 7.26
N GLU A 240 -9.73 4.78 7.94
CA GLU A 240 -8.52 5.59 7.98
C GLU A 240 -7.85 5.37 9.33
N ILE A 241 -6.61 4.88 9.35
CA ILE A 241 -5.83 4.71 10.57
C ILE A 241 -4.75 5.80 10.62
N ALA A 242 -4.74 6.58 11.69
CA ALA A 242 -3.72 7.61 11.89
C ALA A 242 -2.35 7.00 12.18
N ARG A 243 -1.29 7.74 11.85
CA ARG A 243 0.08 7.37 12.21
C ARG A 243 0.16 7.12 13.71
N THR A 244 0.65 5.94 14.04
CA THR A 244 0.73 5.39 15.39
C THR A 244 2.17 5.01 15.69
N THR A 245 2.55 4.95 16.97
CA THR A 245 3.82 4.38 17.44
C THR A 245 3.74 2.86 17.58
N GLY A 246 2.54 2.28 17.51
CA GLY A 246 2.22 0.87 17.64
C GLY A 246 1.60 0.48 18.98
N GLU A 247 1.78 1.29 20.04
CA GLU A 247 1.34 0.98 21.42
C GLU A 247 -0.18 0.92 21.57
N ASP A 248 -0.90 1.61 20.69
CA ASP A 248 -2.36 1.64 20.59
C ASP A 248 -2.92 0.66 19.55
N VAL A 249 -2.08 -0.17 18.92
CA VAL A 249 -2.50 -1.09 17.86
C VAL A 249 -2.62 -2.51 18.40
N PRO A 250 -3.84 -3.03 18.59
CA PRO A 250 -4.03 -4.36 19.19
C PRO A 250 -3.65 -5.46 18.19
N THR A 251 -2.94 -6.50 18.64
CA THR A 251 -2.50 -7.61 17.76
C THR A 251 -3.67 -8.35 17.12
N ARG A 252 -4.85 -8.32 17.75
CA ARG A 252 -6.10 -8.87 17.23
C ARG A 252 -6.49 -8.30 15.86
N TRP A 253 -6.07 -7.07 15.53
CA TRP A 253 -6.31 -6.47 14.22
C TRP A 253 -5.65 -7.23 13.08
N TYR A 254 -4.60 -7.98 13.35
CA TYR A 254 -3.95 -8.82 12.34
C TYR A 254 -4.29 -10.30 12.53
N THR A 255 -4.32 -10.76 13.78
CA THR A 255 -4.39 -12.20 14.08
C THR A 255 -5.81 -12.74 14.27
N GLY A 256 -6.77 -11.87 14.60
CA GLY A 256 -8.11 -12.25 15.07
C GLY A 256 -8.15 -12.85 16.49
N LYS A 257 -7.00 -13.11 17.11
CA LYS A 257 -6.93 -13.66 18.47
C LYS A 257 -7.25 -12.56 19.48
N VAL A 258 -8.16 -12.86 20.42
CA VAL A 258 -8.37 -12.00 21.58
C VAL A 258 -7.23 -12.27 22.56
N GLU A 259 -6.51 -11.23 22.98
CA GLU A 259 -5.50 -11.33 24.03
C GLU A 259 -6.23 -11.66 25.34
N GLU A 260 -5.84 -12.75 26.01
CA GLU A 260 -6.35 -13.17 27.33
C GLU A 260 -5.84 -12.29 28.47
#